data_AF-A0A850F1A8-F1
#
_entry.id   AF-A0A850F1A8-F1
#
_cell.length_a   1.000
_cell.length_b   1.000
_cell.length_c   1.000
_cell.angle_alpha   90.00
_cell.angle_beta   90.00
_cell.angle_gamma   90.00
#
_symmetry.space_group_name_H-M   'P 1'
#
loop_
_entity.id
_entity.type
_entity.pdbx_description
1 polymer ?
#
loop_
_entity_poly.entity_id
_entity_poly.type
_entity_poly.pdbx_seq_one_letter_code
_entity_poly.pdbx_strand_id
1 'polypeptide(L)'
;MAKPALSLFIKIILFTVVMLVVAKTVPYDRLINSITGLFDFQNAIKFTSFILGEPDLEVWESLRNYFSILINTLISIPILSAVTTTFDTIIRKIHPAGILKEWTSSTLRRFAKIFGFTFLFWGLFRFLPYQSVFPDGETYSNFTIAAVIVFNLLLTIACYWSITKNITTKRSE
;
A
#
# COMPACT_ATOMS: atom_id res chain seq x y z
N MET A 1 -27.09 -6.95 4.43
CA MET A 1 -25.65 -7.16 4.08
C MET A 1 -25.03 -6.05 3.22
N ALA A 2 -25.78 -5.08 2.66
CA ALA A 2 -25.23 -4.03 1.79
C ALA A 2 -24.46 -2.89 2.48
N LYS A 3 -24.75 -2.57 3.75
CA LYS A 3 -24.09 -1.49 4.52
C LYS A 3 -22.56 -1.61 4.62
N PRO A 4 -21.97 -2.77 4.97
CA PRO A 4 -20.51 -2.90 5.07
C PRO A 4 -19.80 -2.77 3.72
N ALA A 5 -20.35 -3.35 2.64
CA ALA A 5 -19.78 -3.26 1.30
C ALA A 5 -19.80 -1.82 0.77
N LEU A 6 -20.91 -1.10 0.95
CA LEU A 6 -21.05 0.30 0.53
C LEU A 6 -20.11 1.22 1.32
N SER A 7 -19.95 0.99 2.63
CA SER A 7 -18.96 1.71 3.45
C SER A 7 -17.52 1.50 2.97
N LEU A 8 -17.19 0.28 2.54
CA LEU A 8 -15.87 -0.06 2.01
C LEU A 8 -15.63 0.66 0.68
N PHE A 9 -16.62 0.65 -0.21
CA PHE A 9 -16.56 1.35 -1.50
C PHE A 9 -16.35 2.86 -1.34
N ILE A 10 -17.09 3.50 -0.42
CA ILE A 10 -16.91 4.93 -0.10
C ILE A 10 -15.49 5.20 0.40
N LYS A 11 -14.94 4.35 1.27
CA LYS A 11 -13.58 4.52 1.80
C LYS A 11 -12.52 4.39 0.71
N ILE A 12 -12.70 3.48 -0.24
CA ILE A 12 -11.80 3.33 -1.39
C ILE A 12 -11.86 4.59 -2.25
N ILE A 13 -13.06 5.04 -2.65
CA ILE A 13 -13.23 6.27 -3.43
C ILE A 13 -12.59 7.46 -2.71
N LEU A 14 -12.85 7.61 -1.41
CA LEU A 14 -12.29 8.70 -0.61
C LEU A 14 -10.76 8.64 -0.57
N PHE A 15 -10.18 7.45 -0.41
CA PHE A 15 -8.72 7.28 -0.46
C PHE A 15 -8.17 7.66 -1.83
N THR A 16 -8.79 7.22 -2.92
CA THR A 16 -8.36 7.55 -4.30
C THR A 16 -8.46 9.05 -4.56
N VAL A 17 -9.54 9.70 -4.15
CA VAL A 17 -9.70 11.16 -4.29
C VAL A 17 -8.62 11.89 -3.49
N VAL A 18 -8.37 11.49 -2.24
CA VAL A 18 -7.29 12.06 -1.43
C VAL A 18 -5.94 11.87 -2.14
N MET A 19 -5.66 10.68 -2.66
CA MET A 19 -4.42 10.38 -3.37
C MET A 19 -4.21 11.25 -4.61
N LEU A 20 -5.27 11.50 -5.39
CA LEU A 20 -5.21 12.38 -6.56
C LEU A 20 -4.99 13.84 -6.16
N VAL A 21 -5.66 14.28 -5.09
CA VAL A 21 -5.46 15.64 -4.55
C VAL A 21 -4.02 15.80 -4.07
N VAL A 22 -3.49 14.84 -3.31
CA VAL A 22 -2.11 14.87 -2.79
C VAL A 22 -1.11 14.90 -3.94
N ALA A 23 -1.29 14.04 -4.95
CA ALA A 23 -0.44 14.02 -6.14
C ALA A 23 -0.36 15.37 -6.86
N LYS A 24 -1.49 16.11 -6.89
CA LYS A 24 -1.57 17.40 -7.59
C LYS A 24 -1.10 18.57 -6.73
N THR A 25 -1.31 18.51 -5.43
CA THR A 25 -1.17 19.69 -4.54
C THR A 25 0.13 19.71 -3.75
N VAL A 26 0.76 18.56 -3.50
CA VAL A 26 1.96 18.49 -2.67
C VAL A 26 3.19 18.39 -3.58
N PRO A 27 4.05 19.42 -3.64
CA PRO A 27 5.26 19.39 -4.47
C PRO A 27 6.37 18.60 -3.76
N TYR A 28 6.28 17.27 -3.79
CA TYR A 28 7.32 16.40 -3.25
C TYR A 28 8.42 16.07 -4.28
N ASP A 29 8.46 16.72 -5.43
CA ASP A 29 9.55 16.62 -6.42
C ASP A 29 10.93 16.82 -5.79
N ARG A 30 11.05 17.76 -4.86
CA ARG A 30 12.32 18.01 -4.15
C ARG A 30 12.77 16.79 -3.32
N LEU A 31 11.82 16.13 -2.67
CA LEU A 31 12.08 14.95 -1.85
C LEU A 31 12.36 13.74 -2.74
N ILE A 32 11.62 13.56 -3.84
CA ILE A 32 11.92 12.53 -4.84
C ILE A 32 13.33 12.74 -5.39
N ASN A 33 13.67 13.94 -5.84
CA ASN A 33 14.99 14.25 -6.41
C ASN A 33 16.12 14.03 -5.40
N SER A 34 15.86 14.30 -4.12
CA SER A 34 16.84 14.02 -3.06
C SER A 34 17.07 12.53 -2.87
N ILE A 35 16.01 11.71 -2.96
CA ILE A 35 16.09 10.26 -2.83
C ILE A 35 16.70 9.62 -4.08
N THR A 36 16.26 10.03 -5.28
CA THR A 36 16.83 9.51 -6.54
C THR A 36 18.29 9.91 -6.70
N GLY A 37 18.69 11.08 -6.19
CA GLY A 37 20.09 11.52 -6.16
C GLY A 37 21.01 10.69 -5.26
N LEU A 38 20.47 9.81 -4.39
CA LEU A 38 21.27 8.84 -3.62
C LEU A 38 21.65 7.59 -4.43
N PHE A 39 21.02 7.39 -5.59
CA PHE A 39 21.32 6.25 -6.45
C PHE A 39 22.40 6.62 -7.46
N ASP A 40 23.39 5.73 -7.61
CA ASP A 40 24.21 5.72 -8.82
C ASP A 40 23.46 5.01 -9.97
N PHE A 41 23.94 5.18 -11.20
CA PHE A 41 23.29 4.60 -12.37
C PHE A 41 23.18 3.07 -12.30
N GLN A 42 24.19 2.40 -11.73
CA GLN A 42 24.22 0.94 -11.64
C GLN A 42 23.21 0.39 -10.64
N ASN A 43 23.05 1.05 -9.49
CA ASN A 43 22.06 0.70 -8.49
C ASN A 43 20.67 1.11 -8.95
N ALA A 44 20.53 2.21 -9.70
CA ALA A 44 19.26 2.58 -10.34
C ALA A 44 18.80 1.50 -11.31
N ILE A 45 19.67 1.00 -12.20
CA ILE A 45 19.37 -0.12 -13.11
C ILE A 45 18.96 -1.36 -12.33
N LYS A 46 19.74 -1.77 -11.32
CA LYS A 46 19.41 -2.95 -10.51
C LYS A 46 18.06 -2.80 -9.82
N PHE A 47 17.73 -1.61 -9.33
CA PHE A 47 16.48 -1.34 -8.66
C PHE A 47 15.29 -1.33 -9.63
N THR A 48 15.38 -0.65 -10.76
CA THR A 48 14.28 -0.61 -11.75
C THR A 48 14.06 -1.97 -12.38
N SER A 49 15.12 -2.68 -12.76
CA SER A 49 15.02 -4.06 -13.28
C SER A 49 14.51 -5.06 -12.25
N PHE A 50 14.83 -4.87 -10.97
CA PHE A 50 14.22 -5.68 -9.90
C PHE A 50 12.70 -5.45 -9.81
N ILE A 51 12.23 -4.23 -10.07
CA ILE A 51 10.79 -3.91 -10.03
C ILE A 51 10.07 -4.33 -11.31
N LEU A 52 10.62 -4.02 -12.50
CA LEU A 52 10.02 -4.39 -13.79
C LEU A 52 10.17 -5.89 -14.11
N GLY A 53 11.20 -6.55 -13.59
CA GLY A 53 11.60 -7.90 -14.01
C GLY A 53 12.37 -7.93 -15.33
N GLU A 54 12.55 -6.79 -15.99
CA GLU A 54 13.27 -6.63 -17.25
C GLU A 54 14.14 -5.36 -17.25
N PRO A 55 15.18 -5.27 -18.10
CA PRO A 55 16.01 -4.08 -18.19
C PRO A 55 15.19 -2.91 -18.77
N ASP A 56 15.21 -1.79 -18.05
CA ASP A 56 14.45 -0.59 -18.39
C ASP A 56 15.29 0.37 -19.26
N LEU A 57 14.67 0.92 -20.29
CA LEU A 57 15.27 1.91 -21.20
C LEU A 57 15.36 3.29 -20.55
N GLU A 58 14.44 3.64 -19.65
CA GLU A 58 14.33 4.97 -19.04
C GLU A 58 14.46 4.92 -17.51
N VAL A 59 15.56 4.31 -17.07
CA VAL A 59 15.88 4.03 -15.66
C VAL A 59 15.60 5.20 -14.71
N TRP A 60 16.02 6.42 -15.07
CA TRP A 60 15.86 7.59 -14.20
C TRP A 60 14.40 8.05 -14.08
N GLU A 61 13.64 7.95 -15.17
CA GLU A 61 12.23 8.31 -15.17
C GLU A 61 11.40 7.29 -14.40
N SER A 62 11.64 5.99 -14.64
CA SER A 62 11.00 4.92 -13.88
C SER A 62 11.34 4.99 -12.40
N LEU A 63 12.60 5.22 -12.04
CA LEU A 63 13.02 5.39 -10.65
C LEU A 63 12.27 6.55 -9.98
N ARG A 64 12.17 7.70 -10.65
CA ARG A 64 11.42 8.86 -10.19
C ARG A 64 9.93 8.55 -10.03
N ASN A 65 9.34 7.85 -11.00
CA ASN A 65 7.93 7.45 -10.99
C ASN A 65 7.63 6.49 -9.83
N TYR A 66 8.50 5.51 -9.56
CA TYR A 66 8.34 4.59 -8.43
C TYR A 66 8.36 5.30 -7.08
N PHE A 67 9.35 6.17 -6.85
CA PHE A 67 9.40 6.94 -5.61
C PHE A 67 8.22 7.91 -5.51
N SER A 68 7.78 8.52 -6.62
CA SER A 68 6.60 9.37 -6.64
C SER A 68 5.34 8.63 -6.19
N ILE A 69 5.08 7.44 -6.73
CA ILE A 69 3.93 6.61 -6.34
C ILE A 69 4.03 6.20 -4.86
N LEU A 70 5.23 5.78 -4.42
CA LEU A 70 5.47 5.36 -3.04
C LEU A 70 5.22 6.50 -2.05
N ILE A 71 5.85 7.65 -2.28
CA ILE A 71 5.73 8.84 -1.40
C ILE A 71 4.30 9.34 -1.38
N ASN A 72 3.64 9.43 -2.55
CA ASN A 72 2.25 9.85 -2.64
C ASN A 72 1.33 8.95 -1.82
N THR A 73 1.53 7.63 -1.92
CA THR A 73 0.78 6.64 -1.14
C THR A 73 1.01 6.82 0.37
N LEU A 74 2.27 7.01 0.79
CA LEU A 74 2.63 7.20 2.19
C LEU A 74 2.05 8.48 2.78
N ILE A 75 2.04 9.59 2.04
CA ILE A 75 1.49 10.89 2.47
C ILE A 75 -0.05 10.89 2.44
N SER A 76 -0.67 10.13 1.55
CA SER A 76 -2.13 10.02 1.47
C SER A 76 -2.74 9.39 2.73
N ILE A 77 -2.02 8.49 3.40
CA ILE A 77 -2.47 7.81 4.63
C ILE A 77 -2.71 8.80 5.80
N PRO A 78 -1.75 9.65 6.21
CA PRO A 78 -1.96 10.64 7.27
C PRO A 78 -3.00 11.69 6.89
N ILE A 79 -3.06 12.12 5.61
CA ILE A 79 -4.05 13.08 5.13
C ILE A 79 -5.46 12.50 5.21
N LEU A 80 -5.65 11.27 4.72
CA LEU A 80 -6.94 10.59 4.87
C LEU A 80 -7.32 10.41 6.35
N SER A 81 -6.33 10.11 7.20
CA SER A 81 -6.56 10.03 8.65
C SER A 81 -7.04 11.36 9.23
N ALA A 82 -6.40 12.47 8.84
CA ALA A 82 -6.78 13.82 9.27
C ALA A 82 -8.20 14.15 8.82
N VAL A 83 -8.52 13.92 7.54
CA VAL A 83 -9.87 14.13 6.99
C VAL A 83 -10.91 13.36 7.79
N THR A 84 -10.67 12.06 8.04
CA THR A 84 -11.63 11.25 8.82
C THR A 84 -11.80 11.73 10.25
N THR A 85 -10.72 12.09 10.94
CA THR A 85 -10.77 12.59 12.32
C THR A 85 -11.49 13.94 12.40
N THR A 86 -11.26 14.84 11.44
CA THR A 86 -11.95 16.13 11.36
C THR A 86 -13.45 15.94 11.09
N PHE A 87 -13.83 15.07 10.15
CA PHE A 87 -15.24 14.74 9.91
C PHE A 87 -15.94 14.20 11.16
N ASP A 88 -15.31 13.25 11.86
CA ASP A 88 -15.87 12.69 13.09
C ASP A 88 -15.97 13.75 14.20
N THR A 89 -14.99 14.65 14.32
CA THR A 89 -15.01 15.73 15.32
C THR A 89 -16.16 16.72 15.05
N ILE A 90 -16.35 17.13 13.78
CA ILE A 90 -17.39 18.08 13.37
C ILE A 90 -18.79 17.47 13.54
N ILE A 91 -18.98 16.23 13.07
CA ILE A 91 -20.30 15.58 13.07
C ILE A 91 -20.68 15.08 14.47
N ARG A 92 -19.72 14.51 15.23
CA ARG A 92 -19.99 13.87 16.52
C ARG A 92 -19.71 14.78 17.73
N LYS A 93 -19.30 16.04 17.51
CA LYS A 93 -18.96 17.03 18.56
C LYS A 93 -17.99 16.47 19.63
N ILE A 94 -17.01 15.68 19.20
CA ILE A 94 -16.02 15.09 20.11
C ILE A 94 -15.13 16.21 20.65
N HIS A 95 -14.81 16.15 21.95
CA HIS A 95 -14.01 17.17 22.63
C HIS A 95 -12.63 17.31 21.99
N PRO A 96 -12.15 18.52 21.65
CA PRO A 96 -10.89 18.71 20.91
C PRO A 96 -9.62 18.35 21.71
N ALA A 97 -9.75 18.11 23.01
CA ALA A 97 -8.65 17.66 23.84
C ALA A 97 -8.22 16.24 23.44
N GLY A 98 -7.07 16.14 22.78
CA GLY A 98 -6.48 14.84 22.39
C GLY A 98 -6.63 14.45 20.92
N ILE A 99 -7.21 15.31 20.06
CA ILE A 99 -7.34 15.05 18.61
C ILE A 99 -6.02 14.62 17.97
N LEU A 100 -4.91 15.30 18.31
CA LEU A 100 -3.60 14.99 17.74
C LEU A 100 -3.13 13.57 18.14
N LYS A 101 -3.35 13.19 19.40
CA LYS A 101 -3.03 11.83 19.91
C LYS A 101 -3.90 10.77 19.22
N GLU A 102 -5.18 11.04 19.03
CA GLU A 102 -6.09 10.14 18.33
C GLU A 102 -5.75 10.01 16.84
N TRP A 103 -5.43 11.13 16.19
CA TRP A 103 -4.98 11.17 14.80
C TRP A 103 -3.68 10.40 14.61
N THR A 104 -2.66 10.63 15.44
CA THR A 104 -1.39 9.90 15.37
C THR A 104 -1.60 8.41 15.61
N SER A 105 -2.37 8.03 16.64
CA SER A 105 -2.70 6.62 16.92
C SER A 105 -3.46 5.96 15.77
N SER A 106 -4.43 6.66 15.18
CA SER A 106 -5.19 6.18 14.03
C SER A 106 -4.32 6.01 12.79
N THR A 107 -3.45 6.97 12.54
CA THR A 107 -2.50 6.96 11.42
C THR A 107 -1.50 5.82 11.57
N LEU A 108 -0.87 5.69 12.74
CA LEU A 108 0.09 4.62 13.04
C LEU A 108 -0.57 3.24 12.90
N ARG A 109 -1.80 3.09 13.40
CA ARG A 109 -2.59 1.87 13.24
C ARG A 109 -2.89 1.55 11.77
N ARG A 110 -3.20 2.56 10.94
CA ARG A 110 -3.41 2.36 9.49
C ARG A 110 -2.11 1.95 8.80
N PHE A 111 -0.99 2.58 9.13
CA PHE A 111 0.33 2.17 8.63
C PHE A 111 0.67 0.74 9.03
N ALA A 112 0.51 0.37 10.30
CA ALA A 112 0.79 -0.98 10.78
C ALA A 112 -0.05 -2.05 10.06
N LYS A 113 -1.32 -1.75 9.76
CA LYS A 113 -2.20 -2.64 8.98
C LYS A 113 -1.72 -2.81 7.54
N ILE A 114 -1.39 -1.71 6.86
CA ILE A 114 -0.90 -1.74 5.48
C ILE A 114 0.44 -2.48 5.43
N PHE A 115 1.37 -2.13 6.32
CA PHE A 115 2.67 -2.76 6.41
C PHE A 115 2.56 -4.26 6.70
N GLY A 116 1.74 -4.64 7.68
CA GLY A 116 1.49 -6.05 7.99
C GLY A 116 0.88 -6.82 6.83
N PHE A 117 -0.09 -6.23 6.12
CA PHE A 117 -0.70 -6.84 4.93
C PHE A 117 0.31 -7.00 3.80
N THR A 118 1.08 -5.94 3.48
CA THR A 118 2.11 -5.98 2.45
C THR A 118 3.21 -6.99 2.80
N PHE A 119 3.66 -7.03 4.05
CA PHE A 119 4.65 -8.00 4.51
C PHE A 119 4.13 -9.44 4.39
N LEU A 120 2.87 -9.70 4.77
CA LEU A 120 2.24 -11.00 4.59
C LEU A 120 2.10 -11.39 3.11
N PHE A 121 1.70 -10.45 2.25
CA PHE A 121 1.60 -10.66 0.81
C PHE A 121 2.93 -11.11 0.21
N TRP A 122 3.99 -10.36 0.48
CA TRP A 122 5.32 -10.65 -0.02
C TRP A 122 5.91 -11.91 0.60
N GLY A 123 5.65 -12.17 1.90
CA GLY A 123 6.03 -13.41 2.56
C GLY A 123 5.42 -14.62 1.85
N LEU A 124 4.09 -14.64 1.70
CA LEU A 124 3.38 -15.71 1.01
C LEU A 124 3.82 -15.86 -0.44
N PHE A 125 4.02 -14.75 -1.14
CA PHE A 125 4.51 -14.76 -2.52
C PHE A 125 5.92 -15.39 -2.60
N ARG A 126 6.82 -15.06 -1.67
CA ARG A 126 8.18 -15.60 -1.62
C ARG A 126 8.22 -17.10 -1.34
N PHE A 127 7.26 -17.62 -0.56
CA PHE A 127 7.14 -19.04 -0.24
C PHE A 127 6.42 -19.85 -1.32
N LEU A 128 5.98 -19.20 -2.40
CA LEU A 128 5.33 -19.89 -3.50
C LEU A 128 6.36 -20.81 -4.19
N PRO A 129 6.04 -22.09 -4.43
CA PRO A 129 6.97 -23.02 -5.09
C PRO A 129 7.05 -22.69 -6.58
N TYR A 130 7.87 -21.70 -6.91
CA TYR A 130 7.99 -21.15 -8.26
C TYR A 130 8.27 -22.22 -9.31
N GLN A 131 9.11 -23.22 -9.02
CA GLN A 131 9.42 -24.30 -9.97
C GLN A 131 8.22 -25.19 -10.32
N SER A 132 7.25 -25.35 -9.40
CA SER A 132 6.04 -26.13 -9.69
C SER A 132 4.94 -25.30 -10.37
N VAL A 133 4.96 -23.99 -10.18
CA VAL A 133 3.94 -23.07 -10.73
C VAL A 133 4.40 -22.47 -12.07
N PHE A 134 5.72 -22.34 -12.23
CA PHE A 134 6.42 -21.82 -13.39
C PHE A 134 7.57 -22.80 -13.72
N PRO A 135 7.27 -23.90 -14.45
CA PRO A 135 8.30 -24.85 -14.90
C PRO A 135 9.22 -24.22 -15.96
N ASP A 136 10.53 -24.42 -15.79
CA ASP A 136 11.57 -23.78 -16.60
C ASP A 136 11.39 -24.05 -18.11
N GLY A 137 11.43 -22.98 -18.92
CA GLY A 137 11.43 -23.06 -20.39
C GLY A 137 10.12 -22.68 -21.09
N GLU A 138 9.06 -22.31 -20.36
CA GLU A 138 7.79 -21.87 -20.95
C GLU A 138 7.58 -20.35 -20.87
N THR A 139 7.10 -19.75 -21.96
CA THR A 139 6.64 -18.36 -21.99
C THR A 139 5.24 -18.28 -21.39
N TYR A 140 5.10 -17.70 -20.19
CA TYR A 140 3.81 -17.61 -19.53
C TYR A 140 2.93 -16.51 -20.10
N SER A 141 1.66 -16.84 -20.33
CA SER A 141 0.64 -15.84 -20.65
C SER A 141 0.45 -14.86 -19.48
N ASN A 142 0.22 -13.59 -19.80
CA ASN A 142 -0.17 -12.56 -18.83
C ASN A 142 -1.36 -12.99 -17.96
N PHE A 143 -2.25 -13.83 -18.49
CA PHE A 143 -3.37 -14.40 -17.75
C PHE A 143 -2.92 -15.32 -16.61
N THR A 144 -1.93 -16.19 -16.83
CA THR A 144 -1.41 -17.12 -15.81
C THR A 144 -0.72 -16.35 -14.69
N ILE A 145 0.09 -15.35 -15.05
CA ILE A 145 0.76 -14.47 -14.08
C ILE A 145 -0.29 -13.72 -13.25
N ALA A 146 -1.31 -13.13 -13.90
CA ALA A 146 -2.39 -12.45 -13.23
C ALA A 146 -3.17 -13.39 -12.28
N ALA A 147 -3.45 -14.63 -12.71
CA ALA A 147 -4.14 -15.61 -11.89
C ALA A 147 -3.35 -15.97 -10.62
N VAL A 148 -2.03 -16.16 -10.71
CA VAL A 148 -1.16 -16.43 -9.56
C VAL A 148 -1.14 -15.24 -8.59
N ILE A 149 -1.04 -14.01 -9.12
CA ILE A 149 -1.08 -12.80 -8.29
C ILE A 149 -2.43 -12.67 -7.57
N VAL A 150 -3.54 -12.88 -8.27
CA VAL A 150 -4.89 -12.83 -7.69
C VAL A 150 -5.07 -13.92 -6.64
N PHE A 151 -4.59 -15.13 -6.89
CA PHE A 151 -4.63 -16.22 -5.91
C PHE A 151 -3.82 -15.88 -4.67
N ASN A 152 -2.59 -15.37 -4.83
CA ASN A 152 -1.76 -14.93 -3.70
C ASN A 152 -2.43 -13.79 -2.92
N LEU A 153 -3.12 -12.88 -3.61
CA LEU A 153 -3.88 -11.81 -2.96
C LEU A 153 -5.03 -12.36 -2.12
N LEU A 154 -5.81 -13.31 -2.65
CA LEU A 154 -6.90 -13.97 -1.93
C LEU A 154 -6.39 -14.74 -0.70
N LEU A 155 -5.29 -15.46 -0.85
CA LEU A 155 -4.63 -16.16 0.25
C LEU A 155 -4.17 -15.18 1.34
N THR A 156 -3.55 -14.08 0.94
CA THR A 156 -3.13 -13.02 1.86
C THR A 156 -4.31 -12.43 2.62
N ILE A 157 -5.43 -12.15 1.93
CA ILE A 157 -6.66 -11.66 2.56
C ILE A 157 -7.15 -12.65 3.61
N ALA A 158 -7.19 -13.95 3.29
CA ALA A 158 -7.62 -14.99 4.22
C ALA A 158 -6.70 -15.09 5.45
N CYS A 159 -5.38 -15.12 5.24
CA CYS A 159 -4.39 -15.16 6.32
C CYS A 159 -4.44 -13.92 7.21
N TYR A 160 -4.47 -12.73 6.60
CA TYR A 160 -4.57 -11.46 7.32
C TYR A 160 -5.85 -11.39 8.15
N TRP A 161 -6.97 -11.86 7.61
CA TRP A 161 -8.22 -11.92 8.35
C TRP A 161 -8.15 -12.90 9.52
N SER A 162 -7.57 -14.09 9.32
CA SER A 162 -7.37 -15.08 10.39
C SER A 162 -6.51 -14.54 11.54
N ILE A 163 -5.38 -13.90 11.21
CA ILE A 163 -4.49 -13.25 12.21
C ILE A 163 -5.25 -12.16 12.95
N THR A 164 -5.93 -11.27 12.22
CA THR A 164 -6.66 -10.15 12.83
C THR A 164 -7.78 -10.65 13.74
N LYS A 165 -8.52 -11.70 13.33
CA LYS A 165 -9.59 -12.30 14.11
C LYS A 165 -9.04 -12.86 15.43
N ASN A 166 -7.97 -13.66 15.39
CA ASN A 166 -7.34 -14.24 16.58
C ASN A 166 -6.82 -13.17 17.56
N ILE A 167 -6.30 -12.04 17.07
CA ILE A 167 -5.84 -10.93 17.92
C ILE A 167 -7.03 -10.24 18.59
N THR A 168 -8.16 -10.08 17.90
CA THR A 168 -9.37 -9.48 18.49
C THR A 168 -10.04 -10.37 19.53
N THR A 169 -10.07 -11.69 19.33
CA THR A 169 -10.70 -12.63 20.28
C THR A 169 -9.94 -12.72 21.59
N LYS A 170 -8.60 -12.65 21.56
CA LYS A 170 -7.75 -12.61 22.77
C LYS A 170 -7.87 -11.32 23.59
N ARG A 171 -8.54 -10.29 23.09
CA ARG A 171 -8.73 -9.01 23.78
C ARG A 171 -10.08 -8.90 24.50
N SER A 172 -10.97 -9.87 24.28
CA SER A 172 -12.32 -9.95 24.84
C SER A 172 -12.49 -11.04 25.90
N GLU A 173 -11.42 -11.81 26.17
CA GLU A 173 -11.27 -12.69 27.33
C GLU A 173 -10.38 -11.98 28.36
#